data_AF-A0A4Z0BFC2-F1
#
_entry.id   AF-A0A4Z0BFC2-F1
#
_cell.length_a   1.000
_cell.length_b   1.000
_cell.length_c   1.000
_cell.angle_alpha   90.00
_cell.angle_beta   90.00
_cell.angle_gamma   90.00
#
_symmetry.space_group_name_H-M   'P 1'
#
loop_
_entity.id
_entity.type
_entity.pdbx_description
1 polymer ?
#
loop_
_entity_poly.entity_id
_entity_poly.type
_entity_poly.pdbx_seq_one_letter_code
_entity_poly.pdbx_strand_id
1 'polypeptide(L)'
;MTVRPPLRPVRGFDWRLAPLQRKLEWEADEAQAAVARELARRESAASATREAESLLVQASQDARQALEAHADPRAHRHQLAYLTFLNDRVAGVRADEQRVAGDLSAARQELLRRQRRLDVVLRARANALELHLREAARRAQVQVDADWLALRELRGGKDAEGCA
;
A
#
# COMPACT_ATOMS: atom_id res chain seq x y z
N MET A 1 -6.77 -10.65 5.53
CA MET A 1 -8.13 -10.31 6.04
C MET A 1 -8.02 -9.10 6.94
N THR A 2 -8.22 -7.90 6.40
CA THR A 2 -8.22 -6.64 7.16
C THR A 2 -9.65 -6.40 7.64
N VAL A 3 -9.88 -6.65 8.93
CA VAL A 3 -11.16 -6.32 9.57
C VAL A 3 -11.25 -4.79 9.62
N ARG A 4 -12.00 -4.20 8.69
CA ARG A 4 -12.35 -2.77 8.70
C ARG A 4 -13.38 -2.60 9.82
N PRO A 5 -13.05 -1.96 10.96
CA PRO A 5 -13.97 -1.85 12.08
C PRO A 5 -15.20 -1.01 11.66
N PRO A 6 -16.39 -1.30 12.21
CA PRO A 6 -17.62 -0.63 11.82
C PRO A 6 -17.55 0.88 12.10
N LEU A 7 -17.82 1.68 11.06
CA LEU A 7 -17.90 3.14 11.08
C LEU A 7 -19.21 3.65 11.72
N ARG A 8 -19.67 3.10 12.85
CA ARG A 8 -20.65 3.83 13.65
C ARG A 8 -19.85 4.80 14.54
N PRO A 9 -19.95 6.12 14.32
CA PRO A 9 -19.33 7.07 15.24
C PRO A 9 -19.92 6.82 16.62
N VAL A 10 -19.06 6.50 17.59
CA VAL A 10 -19.44 6.50 19.00
C VAL A 10 -19.88 7.94 19.31
N ARG A 11 -21.13 8.10 19.78
CA ARG A 11 -21.68 9.41 20.06
C ARG A 11 -20.77 10.14 21.06
N GLY A 12 -20.34 11.35 20.70
CA GLY A 12 -19.48 12.18 21.57
C GLY A 12 -17.97 11.98 21.40
N PHE A 13 -17.51 11.06 20.54
CA PHE A 13 -16.09 10.92 20.22
C PHE A 13 -15.72 11.75 18.98
N ASP A 14 -14.93 12.80 19.16
CA ASP A 14 -14.36 13.59 18.08
C ASP A 14 -12.84 13.36 17.96
N TRP A 15 -12.42 12.94 16.77
CA TRP A 15 -11.02 12.65 16.48
C TRP A 15 -10.33 13.88 15.88
N ARG A 16 -9.66 14.66 16.72
CA ARG A 16 -8.99 15.92 16.32
C ARG A 16 -7.95 15.76 15.20
N LEU A 17 -7.36 14.56 15.06
CA LEU A 17 -6.40 14.28 13.99
C LEU A 17 -7.05 13.66 12.74
N ALA A 18 -8.37 13.73 12.59
CA ALA A 18 -9.07 13.23 11.39
C ALA A 18 -8.56 13.83 10.07
N PRO A 19 -8.26 15.15 9.96
CA PRO A 19 -7.69 15.70 8.74
C PRO A 19 -6.32 15.11 8.40
N LEU A 20 -5.45 14.92 9.40
CA LEU A 20 -4.14 14.30 9.23
C LEU A 20 -4.28 12.84 8.80
N GLN A 21 -5.18 12.08 9.42
CA GLN A 21 -5.45 10.69 9.04
C GLN A 21 -5.85 10.60 7.56
N ARG A 22 -6.81 11.42 7.10
CA ARG A 22 -7.23 11.44 5.69
C ARG A 22 -6.09 11.77 4.74
N LYS A 23 -5.23 12.72 5.11
CA LYS A 23 -4.04 13.04 4.32
C LYS A 23 -3.10 11.84 4.21
N LEU A 24 -2.85 11.12 5.31
CA LEU A 24 -1.99 9.94 5.30
C LEU A 24 -2.60 8.75 4.55
N GLU A 25 -3.92 8.57 4.61
CA GLU A 25 -4.66 7.60 3.80
C GLU A 25 -4.44 7.90 2.31
N TRP A 26 -4.61 9.15 1.89
CA TRP A 26 -4.39 9.56 0.52
C TRP A 26 -2.91 9.41 0.08
N GLU A 27 -1.96 9.78 0.94
CA GLU A 27 -0.53 9.54 0.67
C GLU A 27 -0.22 8.04 0.50
N ALA A 28 -0.86 7.16 1.29
CA ALA A 28 -0.68 5.72 1.15
C ALA A 28 -1.30 5.18 -0.15
N ASP A 29 -2.49 5.66 -0.52
CA ASP A 29 -3.16 5.31 -1.79
C ASP A 29 -2.32 5.74 -3.01
N GLU A 30 -1.73 6.94 -2.96
CA GLU A 30 -0.85 7.46 -4.00
C GLU A 30 0.40 6.58 -4.17
N ALA A 31 1.04 6.18 -3.07
CA ALA A 31 2.20 5.29 -3.13
C ALA A 31 1.83 3.88 -3.61
N GLN A 32 0.64 3.38 -3.25
CA GLN A 32 0.14 2.12 -3.78
C GLN A 32 -0.08 2.20 -5.30
N ALA A 33 -0.64 3.31 -5.79
CA ALA A 33 -0.77 3.56 -7.22
C ALA A 33 0.60 3.64 -7.91
N ALA A 34 1.62 4.22 -7.26
CA ALA A 34 2.98 4.24 -7.78
C ALA A 34 3.58 2.83 -7.92
N VAL A 35 3.42 1.97 -6.91
CA VAL A 35 3.85 0.56 -7.00
C VAL A 35 3.13 -0.16 -8.15
N ALA A 36 1.83 0.07 -8.33
CA ALA A 36 1.08 -0.54 -9.44
C ALA A 36 1.63 -0.11 -10.81
N ARG A 37 1.99 1.18 -10.98
CA ARG A 37 2.62 1.67 -12.22
C ARG A 37 3.98 1.01 -12.47
N GLU A 38 4.82 0.88 -11.45
CA GLU A 38 6.13 0.24 -11.60
C GLU A 38 6.03 -1.27 -11.85
N LEU A 39 5.01 -1.94 -11.31
CA LEU A 39 4.73 -3.34 -11.66
C LEU A 39 4.35 -3.49 -13.14
N ALA A 40 3.47 -2.62 -13.66
CA ALA A 40 3.10 -2.64 -15.08
C ALA A 40 4.30 -2.33 -15.99
N ARG A 41 5.15 -1.38 -15.59
CA ARG A 41 6.41 -1.09 -16.30
C ARG A 41 7.35 -2.29 -16.30
N ARG A 42 7.46 -3.00 -15.17
CA ARG A 42 8.31 -4.19 -15.08
C ARG A 42 7.82 -5.31 -15.99
N GLU A 43 6.50 -5.52 -16.04
CA GLU A 43 5.91 -6.51 -16.93
C GLU A 43 6.16 -6.17 -18.40
N SER A 44 6.01 -4.90 -18.77
CA SER A 44 6.32 -4.40 -20.11
C SER A 44 7.81 -4.50 -20.45
N ALA A 45 8.72 -4.25 -19.49
CA ALA A 45 10.16 -4.40 -19.70
C ALA A 45 10.52 -5.89 -19.91
N ALA A 46 9.95 -6.78 -19.09
CA ALA A 46 10.17 -8.21 -19.21
C ALA A 46 9.58 -8.81 -20.51
N SER A 47 8.48 -8.27 -21.03
CA SER A 47 7.99 -8.66 -22.37
C SER A 47 8.95 -8.17 -23.46
N ALA A 48 9.41 -6.92 -23.39
CA ALA A 48 10.37 -6.37 -24.36
C ALA A 48 11.71 -7.12 -24.37
N THR A 49 12.23 -7.53 -23.20
CA THR A 49 13.41 -8.38 -23.09
C THR A 49 13.20 -9.71 -23.82
N ARG A 50 12.09 -10.40 -23.55
CA ARG A 50 11.76 -11.69 -24.20
C ARG A 50 11.62 -11.57 -25.71
N GLU A 51 10.97 -10.50 -26.18
CA GLU A 51 10.84 -10.22 -27.62
C GLU A 51 12.20 -9.97 -28.28
N ALA A 52 13.06 -9.13 -27.68
CA ALA A 52 14.38 -8.84 -28.22
C ALA A 52 15.28 -10.08 -28.25
N GLU A 53 15.24 -10.91 -27.20
CA GLU A 53 15.98 -12.17 -27.13
C GLU A 53 15.47 -13.17 -28.18
N SER A 54 14.16 -13.31 -28.36
CA SER A 54 13.59 -14.18 -29.39
C SER A 54 14.01 -13.74 -30.79
N LEU A 55 14.01 -12.43 -31.07
CA LEU A 55 14.46 -11.89 -32.35
C LEU A 55 15.95 -12.17 -32.59
N LEU A 56 16.80 -12.02 -31.57
CA LEU A 56 18.22 -12.34 -31.68
C LEU A 56 18.45 -13.83 -31.96
N VAL A 57 17.73 -14.71 -31.26
CA VAL A 57 17.81 -16.16 -31.48
C VAL A 57 17.39 -16.51 -32.91
N GLN A 58 16.26 -16.00 -33.39
CA GLN A 58 15.78 -16.23 -34.75
C GLN A 58 16.79 -15.71 -35.79
N ALA A 59 17.25 -14.46 -35.65
CA ALA A 59 18.24 -13.88 -36.56
C ALA A 59 19.56 -14.67 -36.58
N SER A 60 19.98 -15.23 -35.43
CA SER A 60 21.20 -16.06 -35.37
C SER A 60 21.04 -17.39 -36.10
N GLN A 61 19.84 -17.98 -36.05
CA GLN A 61 19.51 -19.22 -36.77
C GLN A 61 19.46 -18.96 -38.28
N ASP A 62 18.82 -17.87 -38.71
CA ASP A 62 18.73 -17.47 -40.11
C ASP A 62 20.12 -17.15 -40.68
N ALA A 63 20.95 -16.41 -39.93
CA ALA A 63 22.32 -16.11 -40.33
C ALA A 63 23.16 -17.40 -40.49
N ARG A 64 23.00 -18.37 -39.57
CA ARG A 64 23.67 -19.66 -39.66
C ARG A 64 23.25 -20.45 -40.91
N GLN A 65 21.96 -20.53 -41.20
CA GLN A 65 21.46 -21.22 -42.39
C GLN A 65 21.96 -20.54 -43.68
N ALA A 66 21.99 -19.22 -43.70
CA ALA A 66 22.49 -18.46 -44.85
C ALA A 66 23.99 -18.70 -45.09
N LEU A 67 24.80 -18.73 -44.01
CA LEU A 67 26.23 -19.05 -44.04
C LEU A 67 26.49 -20.47 -44.59
N GLU A 68 25.63 -21.43 -44.25
CA GLU A 68 25.73 -22.81 -44.72
C GLU A 68 25.33 -22.94 -46.21
N ALA A 69 24.43 -22.08 -46.70
CA ALA A 69 23.89 -22.16 -48.06
C ALA A 69 24.70 -21.37 -49.11
N HIS A 70 25.30 -20.23 -48.77
CA HIS A 70 25.96 -19.34 -49.73
C HIS A 70 27.24 -18.74 -49.16
N ALA A 71 28.30 -18.66 -49.98
CA ALA A 71 29.57 -18.04 -49.61
C ALA A 71 29.67 -16.60 -50.14
N ASP A 72 28.73 -15.71 -49.80
CA ASP A 72 28.86 -14.27 -50.09
C ASP A 72 29.39 -13.50 -48.87
N PRO A 73 30.67 -13.05 -48.90
CA PRO A 73 31.27 -12.31 -47.80
C PRO A 73 30.58 -10.97 -47.47
N ARG A 74 29.93 -10.33 -48.45
CA ARG A 74 29.22 -9.06 -48.20
C ARG A 74 27.93 -9.30 -47.43
N ALA A 75 27.17 -10.33 -47.80
CA ALA A 75 25.99 -10.77 -47.07
C ALA A 75 26.35 -11.15 -45.62
N HIS A 76 27.45 -11.87 -45.41
CA HIS A 76 27.91 -12.25 -44.07
C HIS A 76 28.26 -11.05 -43.19
N ARG A 77 28.95 -10.04 -43.75
CA ARG A 77 29.24 -8.80 -43.02
C ARG A 77 27.97 -8.06 -42.59
N HIS A 78 26.96 -8.02 -43.48
CA HIS A 78 25.69 -7.39 -43.15
C HIS A 78 24.95 -8.14 -42.03
N GLN A 79 24.92 -9.47 -42.10
CA GLN A 79 24.31 -10.31 -41.06
C GLN A 79 25.02 -10.16 -39.72
N LEU A 80 26.35 -10.17 -39.69
CA LEU A 80 27.11 -9.94 -38.45
C LEU A 80 26.80 -8.56 -37.85
N ALA A 81 26.77 -7.50 -38.68
CA ALA A 81 26.41 -6.16 -38.22
C ALA A 81 24.99 -6.11 -37.64
N TYR A 82 24.03 -6.80 -38.27
CA TYR A 82 22.66 -6.89 -37.77
C TYR A 82 22.58 -7.66 -36.43
N LEU A 83 23.31 -8.77 -36.30
CA LEU A 83 23.38 -9.51 -35.04
C LEU A 83 24.01 -8.68 -33.92
N THR A 84 25.07 -7.90 -34.22
CA THR A 84 25.65 -6.96 -33.24
C THR A 84 24.62 -5.92 -32.81
N PHE A 85 23.89 -5.31 -33.76
CA PHE A 85 22.82 -4.36 -33.46
C PHE A 85 21.73 -4.97 -32.56
N LEU A 86 21.28 -6.20 -32.85
CA LEU A 86 20.29 -6.90 -32.02
C LEU A 86 20.84 -7.23 -30.63
N ASN A 87 22.12 -7.61 -30.52
CA ASN A 87 22.77 -7.87 -29.24
C ASN A 87 22.83 -6.59 -28.39
N ASP A 88 23.19 -5.45 -28.99
CA ASP A 88 23.19 -4.15 -28.31
C ASP A 88 21.78 -3.75 -27.87
N ARG A 89 20.77 -4.03 -28.69
CA ARG A 89 19.35 -3.84 -28.32
C ARG A 89 18.96 -4.69 -27.12
N VAL A 90 19.34 -5.98 -27.09
CA VAL A 90 19.11 -6.88 -25.94
C VAL A 90 19.79 -6.34 -24.68
N ALA A 91 21.03 -5.87 -24.79
CA ALA A 91 21.74 -5.27 -23.67
C ALA A 91 21.02 -4.02 -23.14
N GLY A 92 20.52 -3.15 -24.04
CA GLY A 92 19.75 -1.97 -23.69
C GLY A 92 18.46 -2.28 -22.93
N VAL A 93 17.63 -3.20 -23.44
CA VAL A 93 16.37 -3.56 -22.77
C VAL A 93 16.59 -4.27 -21.43
N ARG A 94 17.66 -5.06 -21.29
CA ARG A 94 18.04 -5.67 -20.01
C ARG A 94 18.49 -4.62 -18.97
N ALA A 95 19.21 -3.59 -19.41
CA ALA A 95 19.57 -2.47 -18.54
C ALA A 95 18.31 -1.71 -18.06
N ASP A 96 17.35 -1.50 -18.96
CA ASP A 96 16.05 -0.92 -18.60
C ASP A 96 15.27 -1.79 -17.62
N GLU A 97 15.25 -3.11 -17.79
CA GLU A 97 14.61 -4.03 -16.84
C GLU A 97 15.23 -3.94 -15.44
N GLN A 98 16.56 -3.85 -15.35
CA GLN A 98 17.27 -3.64 -14.08
C GLN A 98 16.92 -2.30 -13.44
N ARG A 99 16.84 -1.22 -14.24
CA ARG A 99 16.44 0.11 -13.77
C ARG A 99 15.03 0.08 -13.20
N VAL A 100 14.07 -0.50 -13.92
CA VAL A 100 12.68 -0.63 -13.46
C VAL A 100 12.57 -1.49 -12.19
N ALA A 101 13.41 -2.53 -12.04
CA ALA A 101 13.48 -3.30 -10.81
C ALA A 101 13.96 -2.46 -9.61
N GLY A 102 14.92 -1.56 -9.84
CA GLY A 102 15.36 -0.56 -8.86
C GLY A 102 14.24 0.40 -8.46
N ASP A 103 13.54 0.97 -9.45
CA ASP A 103 12.43 1.90 -9.24
C ASP A 103 11.27 1.24 -8.47
N LEU A 104 10.93 -0.01 -8.79
CA LEU A 104 9.93 -0.80 -8.06
C LEU A 104 10.33 -1.02 -6.59
N SER A 105 11.62 -1.30 -6.34
CA SER A 105 12.13 -1.45 -4.96
C SER A 105 11.96 -0.16 -4.17
N ALA A 106 12.35 0.98 -4.76
CA ALA A 106 12.18 2.30 -4.15
C ALA A 106 10.71 2.63 -3.87
N ALA A 107 9.81 2.38 -4.84
CA ALA A 107 8.37 2.61 -4.68
C ALA A 107 7.78 1.76 -3.54
N ARG A 108 8.21 0.50 -3.39
CA ARG A 108 7.79 -0.39 -2.29
C ARG A 108 8.27 0.11 -0.93
N GLN A 109 9.52 0.58 -0.84
CA GLN A 109 10.05 1.15 0.39
C GLN A 109 9.27 2.40 0.81
N GLU A 110 8.93 3.26 -0.15
CA GLU A 110 8.13 4.45 0.10
C GLU A 110 6.70 4.10 0.56
N LEU A 111 6.06 3.11 -0.06
CA LEU A 111 4.77 2.59 0.38
C LEU A 111 4.82 2.12 1.84
N LEU A 112 5.83 1.31 2.20
CA LEU A 112 6.01 0.84 3.58
C LEU A 112 6.21 2.01 4.56
N ARG A 113 6.96 3.04 4.17
CA ARG A 113 7.18 4.23 5.00
C ARG A 113 5.87 4.97 5.26
N ARG A 114 5.04 5.17 4.23
CA ARG A 114 3.74 5.86 4.35
C ARG A 114 2.73 5.03 5.15
N GLN A 115 2.67 3.72 4.93
CA GLN A 115 1.82 2.81 5.71
C GLN A 115 2.18 2.83 7.20
N ARG A 116 3.46 2.79 7.55
CA ARG A 116 3.90 2.89 8.96
C ARG A 116 3.45 4.19 9.62
N ARG A 117 3.49 5.32 8.90
CA ARG A 117 3.00 6.62 9.41
C ARG A 117 1.49 6.59 9.65
N LEU A 118 0.73 6.03 8.72
CA LEU A 118 -0.72 5.86 8.86
C LEU A 118 -1.07 4.95 10.04
N ASP A 119 -0.37 3.82 10.19
CA ASP A 119 -0.57 2.85 11.28
C ASP A 119 -0.39 3.50 12.66
N VAL A 120 0.59 4.38 12.83
CA VAL A 120 0.80 5.12 14.08
C VAL A 120 -0.43 5.96 14.43
N VAL A 121 -1.00 6.68 13.45
CA VAL A 121 -2.18 7.51 13.67
C VAL A 121 -3.43 6.66 13.94
N LEU A 122 -3.58 5.53 13.25
CA LEU A 122 -4.69 4.60 13.47
C LEU A 122 -4.63 3.96 14.86
N ARG A 123 -3.43 3.56 15.33
CA ARG A 123 -3.24 3.06 16.70
C ARG A 123 -3.55 4.14 17.74
N ALA A 124 -3.08 5.37 17.52
CA ALA A 124 -3.40 6.49 18.41
C ALA A 124 -4.91 6.75 18.50
N ARG A 125 -5.62 6.68 17.37
CA ARG A 125 -7.09 6.79 17.32
C ARG A 125 -7.77 5.67 18.10
N ALA A 126 -7.34 4.43 17.93
CA ALA A 126 -7.89 3.28 18.65
C ALA A 126 -7.73 3.44 20.16
N ASN A 127 -6.53 3.83 20.61
CA ASN A 127 -6.27 4.08 22.04
C ASN A 127 -7.12 5.23 22.58
N ALA A 128 -7.24 6.34 21.84
CA ALA A 128 -8.05 7.48 22.25
C ALA A 128 -9.54 7.10 22.37
N LEU A 129 -10.04 6.28 21.45
CA LEU A 129 -11.41 5.77 21.48
C LEU A 129 -11.64 4.87 22.70
N GLU A 130 -10.70 3.98 23.00
CA GLU A 130 -10.79 3.10 24.17
C GLU A 130 -10.83 3.92 25.49
N LEU A 131 -9.96 4.92 25.62
CA LEU A 131 -9.97 5.82 26.77
C LEU A 131 -11.29 6.56 26.92
N HIS A 132 -11.83 7.08 25.81
CA HIS A 132 -13.12 7.77 25.82
C HIS A 132 -14.26 6.84 26.28
N LEU A 133 -14.29 5.60 25.79
CA LEU A 133 -15.29 4.61 26.20
C LEU A 133 -15.18 4.25 27.69
N ARG A 134 -13.95 4.10 28.22
CA ARG A 134 -13.72 3.86 29.65
C ARG A 134 -14.20 5.03 30.51
N GLU A 135 -13.93 6.27 30.08
CA GLU A 135 -14.41 7.46 30.79
C GLU A 135 -15.94 7.60 30.73
N ALA A 136 -16.56 7.32 29.59
CA ALA A 136 -18.01 7.33 29.44
C ALA A 136 -18.68 6.29 30.37
N ALA A 137 -18.13 5.07 30.42
CA ALA A 137 -18.59 4.02 31.33
C ALA A 137 -18.43 4.43 32.80
N ARG A 138 -17.28 5.02 33.16
CA ARG A 138 -17.05 5.52 34.53
C ARG A 138 -18.06 6.61 34.92
N ARG A 139 -18.34 7.57 34.03
CA ARG A 139 -19.34 8.62 34.29
C ARG A 139 -20.75 8.05 34.45
N ALA A 140 -21.12 7.08 33.62
CA ALA A 140 -22.41 6.41 33.74
C ALA A 140 -22.54 5.68 35.09
N GLN A 141 -21.49 5.00 35.54
CA GLN A 141 -21.47 4.34 36.85
C GLN A 141 -21.62 5.34 38.00
N VAL A 142 -20.85 6.44 37.98
CA VAL A 142 -20.96 7.50 39.00
C VAL A 142 -22.37 8.10 39.04
N GLN A 143 -23.01 8.28 37.88
CA GLN A 143 -24.38 8.79 37.81
C GLN A 143 -25.37 7.79 38.43
N VAL A 144 -25.26 6.51 38.12
CA VAL A 144 -26.10 5.45 38.70
C VAL A 144 -25.95 5.40 40.23
N ASP A 145 -24.71 5.52 40.73
CA ASP A 145 -24.43 5.54 42.16
C ASP A 145 -25.05 6.77 42.84
N ALA A 146 -24.94 7.95 42.21
CA ALA A 146 -25.55 9.18 42.69
C ALA A 146 -27.09 9.11 42.71
N ASP A 147 -27.70 8.58 41.65
CA ASP A 147 -29.14 8.39 41.54
C ASP A 147 -29.65 7.42 42.63
N TRP A 148 -28.89 6.36 42.93
CA TRP A 148 -29.22 5.41 43.99
C TRP A 148 -29.18 6.05 45.38
N LEU A 149 -28.15 6.88 45.66
CA LEU A 149 -28.05 7.63 46.91
C LEU A 149 -29.20 8.64 47.06
N ALA A 150 -29.54 9.38 46.00
CA ALA A 150 -30.66 10.33 46.00
C ALA A 150 -32.01 9.64 46.29
N LEU A 151 -32.27 8.48 45.68
CA LEU A 151 -33.48 7.69 45.97
C LEU A 151 -33.53 7.20 47.42
N ARG A 152 -32.38 6.87 48.03
CA ARG A 152 -32.28 6.45 49.42
C ARG A 152 -32.57 7.61 50.39
N GLU A 153 -32.02 8.79 50.13
CA GLU A 153 -32.28 10.00 50.92
C GLU A 153 -33.76 10.40 50.90
N LEU A 154 -34.38 10.37 49.71
CA LEU A 154 -35.81 10.63 49.55
C LEU A 154 -36.70 9.63 50.30
N ARG A 155 -36.25 8.37 50.46
CA ARG A 155 -36.99 7.36 51.24
C ARG A 155 -36.81 7.59 52.74
N GLY A 156 -35.60 7.90 53.21
CA GLY A 156 -35.34 8.17 54.63
C GLY A 156 -36.01 9.44 55.17
N GLY A 157 -36.24 10.46 54.33
CA GLY A 157 -36.98 11.66 54.73
C GLY A 157 -38.48 11.42 55.00
N LYS A 158 -39.11 10.50 54.25
CA LYS A 158 -40.52 10.12 54.48
C LYS A 158 -40.74 9.41 55.81
N ASP A 159 -39.75 8.64 56.26
CA ASP A 159 -39.83 7.94 57.54
C ASP A 159 -39.68 8.90 58.74
N ALA A 160 -39.07 10.07 58.54
CA ALA A 160 -38.91 11.10 59.58
C ALA A 160 -40.14 12.03 59.72
N GLU A 161 -40.90 12.28 58.65
CA GLU A 161 -42.13 13.09 58.69
C GLU A 161 -43.36 12.32 59.21
N GLY A 162 -43.31 10.99 59.29
CA GLY A 162 -44.40 10.15 59.81
C GLY A 162 -44.40 9.92 61.33
N CYS A 163 -43.47 10.55 62.09
CA CYS A 163 -43.34 10.40 63.55
C CYS A 163 -43.57 11.71 64.33
N ALA A 164 -44.09 12.76 63.69
CA ALA A 164 -44.63 13.95 64.34
C ALA A 164 -46.16 13.91 64.32
#